data_AF-A0A970WHL4-F1
#
_entry.id   AF-A0A970WHL4-F1
#
_cell.length_a   1.000
_cell.length_b   1.000
_cell.length_c   1.000
_cell.angle_alpha   90.00
_cell.angle_beta   90.00
_cell.angle_gamma   90.00
#
_symmetry.space_group_name_H-M   'P 1'
#
loop_
_entity.id
_entity.type
_entity.pdbx_description
1 polymer ?
#
loop_
_entity_poly.entity_id
_entity_poly.type
_entity_poly.pdbx_seq_one_letter_code
_entity_poly.pdbx_strand_id
1 'polypeptide(L)'
;ADYQYAVASFPASDAMTDLTTPIVVTNRFPAARPTIRIENQYAAEDYQTASSVELIRFDETQPVGNTTTRIFDPTIDLRGHLAMGLWVRGDNGGQKINVRVESPIQYVSGHNDHFIDVDFSGWRYFSLIEAENGTRPPVEWPKPCGSYLDEYREIVHYNHVSEINLMIVGDPKNLRFRTLKALPIRKYDLIDPSFVLDGRKFLFQGTIASGHYMEWEGGETASVCNHTGQEVSRMKLVGDVPALSKGENRLTFSCGRSINTPVRARIAFGLIGDRLESVPRYLFFQ
;
A
#
# COMPACT_ATOMS: atom_id res chain seq x y z
N ALA A 1 -10.58 2.37 -31.18
CA ALA A 1 -9.42 3.20 -30.79
C ALA A 1 -8.61 2.31 -29.86
N ASP A 2 -7.76 1.48 -30.48
CA ASP A 2 -7.35 0.22 -29.88
C ASP A 2 -5.97 0.41 -29.31
N TYR A 3 -5.93 0.90 -28.08
CA TYR A 3 -4.71 0.99 -27.30
C TYR A 3 -4.45 -0.38 -26.67
N GLN A 4 -3.43 -1.09 -27.15
CA GLN A 4 -2.88 -2.26 -26.47
C GLN A 4 -1.41 -1.96 -26.11
N TYR A 5 -1.22 -1.33 -24.96
CA TYR A 5 0.08 -1.16 -24.33
C TYR A 5 0.35 -2.35 -23.41
N ALA A 6 1.59 -2.83 -23.37
CA ALA A 6 2.04 -3.75 -22.34
C ALA A 6 2.46 -2.96 -21.10
N VAL A 7 1.51 -2.67 -20.20
CA VAL A 7 1.84 -2.06 -18.90
C VAL A 7 2.36 -3.16 -17.98
N ALA A 8 3.68 -3.18 -17.76
CA ALA A 8 4.25 -3.92 -16.64
C ALA A 8 4.28 -2.99 -15.43
N SER A 9 3.41 -3.21 -14.46
CA SER A 9 3.54 -2.61 -13.12
C SER A 9 4.56 -3.46 -12.36
N PHE A 10 5.71 -2.86 -12.04
CA PHE A 10 6.68 -3.44 -11.12
C PHE A 10 6.14 -3.36 -9.69
N PRO A 11 6.59 -4.22 -8.76
CA PRO A 11 6.01 -4.28 -7.43
C PRO A 11 5.91 -2.87 -6.88
N ALA A 12 4.70 -2.54 -6.45
CA ALA A 12 4.52 -1.54 -5.43
C ALA A 12 5.55 -1.86 -4.37
N SER A 13 6.49 -0.96 -4.13
CA SER A 13 7.17 -1.00 -2.86
C SER A 13 6.07 -1.07 -1.80
N ASP A 14 6.12 -2.08 -0.91
CA ASP A 14 5.49 -1.92 0.40
C ASP A 14 5.83 -0.51 0.87
N ALA A 15 4.83 0.26 1.29
CA ALA A 15 4.93 1.69 1.59
C ALA A 15 6.36 2.07 1.98
N MET A 16 7.13 2.76 1.12
CA MET A 16 8.58 2.87 1.36
C MET A 16 8.85 3.69 2.61
N THR A 17 9.09 2.99 3.72
CA THR A 17 9.46 3.60 5.00
C THR A 17 10.95 3.86 5.12
N ASP A 18 11.74 3.17 4.30
CA ASP A 18 13.20 3.27 4.27
C ASP A 18 13.70 3.72 2.90
N LEU A 19 14.11 5.00 2.82
CA LEU A 19 14.67 5.61 1.62
C LEU A 19 16.08 5.09 1.26
N THR A 20 16.70 4.27 2.12
CA THR A 20 18.06 3.77 1.89
C THR A 20 18.10 2.49 1.06
N THR A 21 16.99 1.75 0.97
CA THR A 21 16.91 0.53 0.18
C THR A 21 16.70 0.87 -1.31
N PRO A 22 17.53 0.35 -2.22
CA PRO A 22 17.33 0.56 -3.65
C PRO A 22 16.01 -0.05 -4.13
N ILE A 23 15.27 0.70 -4.93
CA ILE A 23 14.14 0.19 -5.71
C ILE A 23 14.69 -0.65 -6.85
N VAL A 24 14.21 -1.88 -7.00
CA VAL A 24 14.58 -2.76 -8.11
C VAL A 24 13.43 -2.83 -9.10
N VAL A 25 13.70 -2.45 -10.35
CA VAL A 25 12.73 -2.45 -11.45
C VAL A 25 13.23 -3.37 -12.57
N THR A 26 12.50 -4.45 -12.86
CA THR A 26 12.93 -5.47 -13.82
C THR A 26 12.33 -5.28 -15.21
N ASN A 27 13.01 -4.59 -16.12
CA ASN A 27 12.53 -4.47 -17.50
C ASN A 27 12.74 -5.79 -18.28
N ARG A 28 11.67 -6.38 -18.81
CA ARG A 28 11.74 -7.60 -19.65
C ARG A 28 11.88 -7.31 -21.16
N PHE A 29 11.72 -6.04 -21.54
CA PHE A 29 11.73 -5.54 -22.91
C PHE A 29 13.08 -4.88 -23.25
N PRO A 30 13.29 -4.45 -24.52
CA PRO A 30 14.39 -3.55 -24.85
C PRO A 30 14.37 -2.28 -23.97
N ALA A 31 15.50 -1.57 -23.97
CA ALA A 31 15.63 -0.36 -23.16
C ALA A 31 14.56 0.67 -23.56
N ALA A 32 13.78 1.13 -22.58
CA ALA A 32 12.67 2.05 -22.81
C ALA A 32 12.55 3.08 -21.68
N ARG A 33 12.11 4.29 -22.02
CA ARG A 33 11.80 5.29 -21.01
C ARG A 33 10.54 4.86 -20.24
N PRO A 34 10.56 4.90 -18.90
CA PRO A 34 9.41 4.49 -18.12
C PRO A 34 8.35 5.59 -18.07
N THR A 35 7.12 5.23 -17.74
CA THR A 35 6.19 6.12 -17.03
C THR A 35 6.39 5.94 -15.53
N ILE A 36 6.10 6.98 -14.75
CA ILE A 36 6.32 6.97 -13.31
C ILE A 36 5.04 7.45 -12.63
N ARG A 37 4.57 6.68 -11.65
CA ARG A 37 3.52 7.09 -10.72
C ARG A 37 4.05 7.05 -9.30
N ILE A 38 3.80 8.11 -8.54
CA ILE A 38 4.15 8.21 -7.12
C ILE A 38 2.87 8.54 -6.36
N GLU A 39 2.43 7.65 -5.49
CA GLU A 39 1.31 7.88 -4.58
C GLU A 39 1.85 8.17 -3.19
N ASN A 40 1.48 9.33 -2.63
CA ASN A 40 1.80 9.68 -1.25
C ASN A 40 0.75 9.10 -0.32
N GLN A 41 1.13 8.12 0.50
CA GLN A 41 0.24 7.47 1.44
C GLN A 41 0.22 8.22 2.77
N TYR A 42 -0.84 8.00 3.55
CA TYR A 42 -0.99 8.64 4.86
C TYR A 42 0.06 8.10 5.84
N ALA A 43 0.28 8.78 6.97
CA ALA A 43 1.05 8.21 8.08
C ALA A 43 0.12 8.03 9.29
N ALA A 44 0.49 7.19 10.24
CA ALA A 44 -0.18 7.12 11.54
C ALA A 44 0.51 8.11 12.50
N GLU A 45 -0.21 8.55 13.54
CA GLU A 45 0.45 9.07 14.73
C GLU A 45 1.30 7.99 15.42
N ASP A 46 2.14 8.43 16.36
CA ASP A 46 2.94 7.52 17.19
C ASP A 46 2.06 6.51 17.93
N TYR A 47 2.52 5.26 18.04
CA TYR A 47 1.78 4.18 18.69
C TYR A 47 1.42 4.47 20.16
N GLN A 48 2.18 5.33 20.84
CA GLN A 48 1.94 5.77 22.21
C GLN A 48 1.25 7.13 22.31
N THR A 49 0.70 7.66 21.20
CA THR A 49 -0.09 8.89 21.24
C THR A 49 -1.22 8.79 22.27
N ALA A 50 -1.40 9.84 23.07
CA ALA A 50 -2.47 9.91 24.06
C ALA A 50 -3.86 9.84 23.44
N SER A 51 -3.97 10.16 22.15
CA SER A 51 -5.19 10.08 21.36
C SER A 51 -5.52 8.64 20.92
N SER A 52 -4.70 7.63 21.19
CA SER A 52 -4.93 6.27 20.71
C SER A 52 -6.12 5.59 21.39
N VAL A 53 -6.82 4.71 20.67
CA VAL A 53 -7.91 3.89 21.18
C VAL A 53 -7.48 2.43 21.19
N GLU A 54 -7.53 1.75 22.33
CA GLU A 54 -7.22 0.32 22.40
C GLU A 54 -8.37 -0.51 21.83
N LEU A 55 -8.08 -1.34 20.83
CA LEU A 55 -9.07 -2.20 20.17
C LEU A 55 -9.04 -3.63 20.73
N ILE A 56 -7.87 -4.26 20.74
CA ILE A 56 -7.67 -5.63 21.24
C ILE A 56 -6.42 -5.65 22.12
N ARG A 57 -6.57 -6.03 23.38
CA ARG A 57 -5.43 -6.21 24.29
C ARG A 57 -4.85 -7.61 24.12
N PHE A 58 -3.53 -7.68 24.00
CA PHE A 58 -2.78 -8.93 23.96
C PHE A 58 -1.80 -8.97 25.13
N ASP A 59 -1.60 -10.15 25.70
CA ASP A 59 -0.49 -10.42 26.61
C ASP A 59 0.74 -10.75 25.76
N GLU A 60 1.74 -9.87 25.77
CA GLU A 60 2.95 -10.03 24.95
C GLU A 60 3.82 -11.24 25.35
N THR A 61 3.51 -11.91 26.46
CA THR A 61 4.16 -13.14 26.90
C THR A 61 3.47 -14.41 26.37
N GLN A 62 2.20 -14.32 25.98
CA GLN A 62 1.37 -15.47 25.60
C GLN A 62 1.19 -15.60 24.09
N PRO A 63 1.14 -16.83 23.55
CA PRO A 63 0.81 -17.03 22.15
C PRO A 63 -0.56 -16.49 21.83
N VAL A 64 -0.71 -15.98 20.61
CA VAL A 64 -2.02 -15.58 20.06
C VAL A 64 -2.72 -16.78 19.42
N GLY A 65 -4.05 -16.78 19.44
CA GLY A 65 -4.86 -17.75 18.71
C GLY A 65 -4.98 -17.42 17.22
N ASN A 66 -5.49 -18.36 16.42
CA ASN A 66 -5.72 -18.14 14.99
C ASN A 66 -6.79 -17.08 14.70
N THR A 67 -7.74 -16.87 15.61
CA THR A 67 -8.76 -15.83 15.47
C THR A 67 -8.93 -15.13 16.80
N THR A 68 -8.93 -13.80 16.78
CA THR A 68 -9.30 -12.96 17.92
C THR A 68 -10.28 -11.90 17.42
N THR A 69 -11.46 -11.87 18.00
CA THR A 69 -12.53 -10.95 17.60
C THR A 69 -12.89 -10.05 18.77
N ARG A 70 -13.00 -8.75 18.51
CA ARG A 70 -13.61 -7.78 19.42
C ARG A 70 -14.91 -7.27 18.81
N ILE A 71 -16.00 -7.55 19.50
CA ILE A 71 -17.34 -7.04 19.17
C ILE A 71 -17.60 -5.79 20.02
N PHE A 72 -18.20 -4.78 19.40
CA PHE A 72 -18.63 -3.53 20.02
C PHE A 72 -20.15 -3.43 19.99
N ASP A 73 -20.75 -3.48 21.18
CA ASP A 73 -22.18 -3.21 21.39
C ASP A 73 -22.32 -2.29 22.62
N PRO A 74 -22.60 -0.98 22.43
CA PRO A 74 -22.88 -0.31 21.15
C PRO A 74 -21.64 -0.18 20.25
N THR A 75 -21.86 0.09 18.94
CA THR A 75 -20.78 0.38 17.98
C THR A 75 -19.95 1.59 18.41
N ILE A 76 -18.68 1.62 18.02
CA ILE A 76 -17.77 2.74 18.33
C ILE A 76 -17.54 3.66 17.12
N ASP A 77 -17.18 4.91 17.39
CA ASP A 77 -16.78 5.91 16.39
C ASP A 77 -15.25 6.01 16.31
N LEU A 78 -14.70 5.63 15.17
CA LEU A 78 -13.29 5.67 14.81
C LEU A 78 -13.00 6.66 13.66
N ARG A 79 -13.90 7.60 13.34
CA ARG A 79 -13.65 8.58 12.26
C ARG A 79 -12.39 9.41 12.48
N GLY A 80 -11.98 9.61 13.73
CA GLY A 80 -10.73 10.28 14.10
C GLY A 80 -9.49 9.36 14.10
N HIS A 81 -9.67 8.06 13.89
CA HIS A 81 -8.68 7.01 14.15
C HIS A 81 -8.62 5.98 13.03
N LEU A 82 -8.37 6.45 11.82
CA LEU A 82 -8.43 5.64 10.60
C LEU A 82 -7.21 4.72 10.40
N ALA A 83 -6.15 4.87 11.20
CA ALA A 83 -5.01 3.98 11.19
C ALA A 83 -5.12 2.93 12.30
N MET A 84 -4.49 1.78 12.12
CA MET A 84 -4.26 0.79 13.17
C MET A 84 -2.77 0.54 13.37
N GLY A 85 -2.35 0.46 14.64
CA GLY A 85 -1.00 0.13 15.04
C GLY A 85 -0.94 -1.23 15.71
N LEU A 86 -0.05 -2.09 15.22
CA LEU A 86 0.18 -3.41 15.79
C LEU A 86 1.68 -3.72 15.87
N TRP A 87 2.15 -4.14 17.04
CA TRP A 87 3.46 -4.77 17.15
C TRP A 87 3.30 -6.28 17.06
N VAL A 88 4.06 -6.89 16.16
CA VAL A 88 4.11 -8.33 15.96
C VAL A 88 5.51 -8.82 16.26
N ARG A 89 5.63 -9.81 17.14
CA ARG A 89 6.83 -10.63 17.27
C ARG A 89 6.72 -11.80 16.30
N GLY A 90 7.42 -11.70 15.18
CA GLY A 90 7.47 -12.75 14.17
C GLY A 90 8.46 -13.86 14.53
N ASP A 91 8.24 -15.03 13.96
CA ASP A 91 9.09 -16.21 14.06
C ASP A 91 9.67 -16.64 12.68
N ASN A 92 9.47 -15.81 11.65
CA ASN A 92 9.81 -16.10 10.26
C ASN A 92 9.14 -17.37 9.71
N GLY A 93 7.95 -17.72 10.23
CA GLY A 93 7.21 -18.93 9.85
C GLY A 93 6.38 -18.80 8.57
N GLY A 94 6.26 -17.61 7.98
CA GLY A 94 5.49 -17.37 6.75
C GLY A 94 3.97 -17.31 6.96
N GLN A 95 3.52 -17.11 8.20
CA GLN A 95 2.10 -16.91 8.52
C GLN A 95 1.56 -15.66 7.83
N LYS A 96 0.26 -15.68 7.53
CA LYS A 96 -0.47 -14.51 7.02
C LYS A 96 -1.43 -14.01 8.08
N ILE A 97 -1.33 -12.75 8.43
CA ILE A 97 -2.23 -12.09 9.38
C ILE A 97 -3.15 -11.16 8.59
N ASN A 98 -4.44 -11.13 8.95
CA ASN A 98 -5.39 -10.11 8.51
C ASN A 98 -5.96 -9.40 9.74
N VAL A 99 -5.87 -8.07 9.75
CA VAL A 99 -6.62 -7.20 10.66
C VAL A 99 -7.76 -6.57 9.88
N ARG A 100 -8.99 -6.99 10.16
CA ARG A 100 -10.21 -6.53 9.49
C ARG A 100 -11.02 -5.62 10.39
N VAL A 101 -11.45 -4.49 9.84
CA VAL A 101 -12.47 -3.60 10.43
C VAL A 101 -13.81 -3.86 9.75
N GLU A 102 -14.89 -3.94 10.52
CA GLU A 102 -16.24 -4.16 9.99
C GLU A 102 -17.27 -3.17 10.53
N SER A 103 -18.20 -2.80 9.65
CA SER A 103 -19.47 -2.16 10.00
C SER A 103 -20.55 -3.22 10.28
N PRO A 104 -21.60 -2.87 11.07
CA PRO A 104 -22.67 -3.81 11.35
C PRO A 104 -23.43 -4.11 10.07
N ILE A 105 -23.79 -5.39 9.88
CA ILE A 105 -24.53 -5.85 8.70
C ILE A 105 -25.87 -5.12 8.50
N GLN A 106 -26.49 -4.64 9.57
CA GLN A 106 -27.73 -3.86 9.52
C GLN A 106 -27.54 -2.44 8.95
N TYR A 107 -26.30 -1.95 8.89
CA TYR A 107 -25.94 -0.68 8.29
C TYR A 107 -25.37 -0.91 6.89
N VAL A 108 -24.23 -1.61 6.81
CA VAL A 108 -23.64 -2.14 5.58
C VAL A 108 -22.59 -3.21 5.94
N SER A 109 -22.47 -4.24 5.12
CA SER A 109 -21.46 -5.31 5.22
C SER A 109 -20.04 -4.86 4.79
N GLY A 110 -19.65 -3.63 5.14
CA GLY A 110 -18.36 -3.07 4.78
C GLY A 110 -17.21 -3.75 5.50
N HIS A 111 -16.14 -4.07 4.76
CA HIS A 111 -14.91 -4.65 5.28
C HIS A 111 -13.70 -3.80 4.87
N ASN A 112 -12.75 -3.61 5.78
CA ASN A 112 -11.45 -3.04 5.48
C ASN A 112 -10.38 -3.99 6.01
N ASP A 113 -9.70 -4.68 5.09
CA ASP A 113 -8.65 -5.65 5.36
C ASP A 113 -7.27 -5.02 5.29
N HIS A 114 -6.40 -5.45 6.20
CA HIS A 114 -4.98 -5.17 6.17
C HIS A 114 -4.19 -6.45 6.43
N PHE A 115 -3.24 -6.76 5.55
CA PHE A 115 -2.51 -8.00 5.56
C PHE A 115 -1.07 -7.79 6.05
N ILE A 116 -0.55 -8.76 6.79
CA ILE A 116 0.86 -8.81 7.21
C ILE A 116 1.40 -10.21 6.89
N ASP A 117 2.51 -10.25 6.16
CA ASP A 117 3.31 -11.45 5.98
C ASP A 117 4.36 -11.56 7.09
N VAL A 118 4.42 -12.71 7.76
CA VAL A 118 5.38 -12.98 8.84
C VAL A 118 6.65 -13.62 8.27
N ASP A 119 7.39 -12.83 7.51
CA ASP A 119 8.69 -13.15 6.88
C ASP A 119 9.89 -12.65 7.69
N PHE A 120 9.66 -12.41 8.98
CA PHE A 120 10.61 -11.76 9.87
C PHE A 120 10.62 -12.40 11.26
N SER A 121 11.76 -12.25 11.93
CA SER A 121 11.95 -12.69 13.32
C SER A 121 12.04 -11.49 14.25
N GLY A 122 11.48 -11.62 15.45
CA GLY A 122 11.52 -10.57 16.47
C GLY A 122 10.43 -9.51 16.31
N TRP A 123 10.49 -8.45 17.11
CA TRP A 123 9.48 -7.40 17.16
C TRP A 123 9.58 -6.46 15.96
N ARG A 124 8.47 -6.31 15.24
CA ARG A 124 8.28 -5.33 14.18
C ARG A 124 6.95 -4.59 14.39
N TYR A 125 6.95 -3.29 14.12
CA TYR A 125 5.76 -2.45 14.15
C TYR A 125 5.15 -2.32 12.78
N PHE A 126 3.82 -2.39 12.71
CA PHE A 126 3.04 -2.19 11.49
C PHE A 126 2.04 -1.06 11.70
N SER A 127 2.02 -0.13 10.73
CA SER A 127 0.96 0.89 10.59
C SER A 127 0.06 0.49 9.43
N LEU A 128 -1.18 0.11 9.75
CA LEU A 128 -2.18 -0.38 8.82
C LEU A 128 -3.17 0.77 8.56
N ILE A 129 -3.23 1.31 7.33
CA ILE A 129 -3.92 2.57 7.07
C ILE A 129 -4.80 2.48 5.81
N GLU A 130 -4.18 2.28 4.65
CA GLU A 130 -4.90 2.09 3.40
C GLU A 130 -5.51 0.68 3.34
N ALA A 131 -6.70 0.56 2.76
CA ALA A 131 -7.39 -0.70 2.58
C ALA A 131 -6.68 -1.59 1.55
N GLU A 132 -6.56 -2.89 1.85
CA GLU A 132 -5.86 -3.86 1.02
C GLU A 132 -6.78 -4.95 0.45
N ASN A 133 -8.11 -4.77 0.52
CA ASN A 133 -9.10 -5.72 -0.01
C ASN A 133 -8.80 -6.15 -1.46
N GLY A 134 -8.30 -5.23 -2.29
CA GLY A 134 -7.92 -5.47 -3.69
C GLY A 134 -6.70 -6.39 -3.89
N THR A 135 -5.89 -6.59 -2.86
CA THR A 135 -4.65 -7.38 -2.89
C THR A 135 -4.70 -8.58 -1.93
N ARG A 136 -5.92 -9.06 -1.64
CA ARG A 136 -6.13 -10.19 -0.73
C ARG A 136 -5.27 -11.40 -1.09
N PRO A 137 -4.49 -11.93 -0.14
CA PRO A 137 -3.76 -13.17 -0.35
C PRO A 137 -4.71 -14.35 -0.63
N PRO A 138 -4.40 -15.21 -1.61
CA PRO A 138 -5.24 -16.34 -2.01
C PRO A 138 -5.09 -17.52 -1.01
N VAL A 139 -5.50 -17.28 0.23
CA VAL A 139 -5.54 -18.28 1.31
C VAL A 139 -6.96 -18.41 1.85
N GLU A 140 -7.26 -19.54 2.48
CA GLU A 140 -8.53 -19.75 3.18
C GLU A 140 -8.51 -19.01 4.52
N TRP A 141 -9.27 -17.92 4.59
CA TRP A 141 -9.35 -17.10 5.79
C TRP A 141 -10.41 -17.65 6.77
N PRO A 142 -10.15 -17.67 8.09
CA PRO A 142 -11.09 -18.18 9.09
C PRO A 142 -12.49 -17.56 9.04
N LYS A 143 -12.58 -16.26 8.75
CA LYS A 143 -13.84 -15.55 8.49
C LYS A 143 -13.86 -15.12 7.01
N PRO A 144 -14.51 -15.89 6.12
CA PRO A 144 -14.65 -15.49 4.72
C PRO A 144 -15.50 -14.21 4.63
N CYS A 145 -15.32 -13.46 3.53
CA CYS A 145 -16.28 -12.41 3.18
C CYS A 145 -17.60 -13.09 2.77
N GLY A 146 -18.74 -12.46 3.09
CA GLY A 146 -20.06 -13.01 2.75
C GLY A 146 -20.23 -13.24 1.25
N SER A 147 -19.83 -12.26 0.45
CA SER A 147 -19.77 -12.34 -1.01
C SER A 147 -18.58 -11.54 -1.56
N TYR A 148 -18.17 -11.83 -2.80
CA TYR A 148 -17.21 -10.99 -3.52
C TYR A 148 -17.71 -9.54 -3.67
N LEU A 149 -19.03 -9.31 -3.69
CA LEU A 149 -19.58 -7.96 -3.78
C LEU A 149 -19.36 -7.17 -2.48
N ASP A 150 -19.51 -7.80 -1.32
CA ASP A 150 -19.26 -7.17 -0.02
C ASP A 150 -17.79 -6.73 0.13
N GLU A 151 -16.88 -7.50 -0.45
CA GLU A 151 -15.44 -7.26 -0.37
C GLU A 151 -14.96 -6.06 -1.20
N TYR A 152 -15.59 -5.81 -2.36
CA TYR A 152 -15.14 -4.78 -3.30
C TYR A 152 -16.07 -3.56 -3.42
N ARG A 153 -17.36 -3.70 -3.08
CA ARG A 153 -18.34 -2.63 -3.28
C ARG A 153 -18.58 -1.80 -2.03
N GLU A 154 -18.57 -2.45 -0.88
CA GLU A 154 -18.97 -1.82 0.37
C GLU A 154 -17.77 -1.19 1.09
N ILE A 155 -18.02 -0.07 1.77
CA ILE A 155 -17.01 0.62 2.57
C ILE A 155 -17.33 0.51 4.06
N VAL A 156 -16.30 0.52 4.89
CA VAL A 156 -16.48 0.63 6.34
C VAL A 156 -16.94 2.04 6.68
N HIS A 157 -18.04 2.13 7.42
CA HIS A 157 -18.49 3.37 8.04
C HIS A 157 -17.86 3.51 9.41
N TYR A 158 -16.76 4.26 9.49
CA TYR A 158 -15.97 4.41 10.71
C TYR A 158 -16.71 5.08 11.87
N ASN A 159 -17.89 5.67 11.68
CA ASN A 159 -18.76 6.14 12.78
C ASN A 159 -19.58 5.02 13.43
N HIS A 160 -19.62 3.83 12.84
CA HIS A 160 -20.37 2.66 13.30
C HIS A 160 -19.52 1.40 13.13
N VAL A 161 -18.35 1.35 13.78
CA VAL A 161 -17.53 0.12 13.79
C VAL A 161 -18.11 -0.86 14.81
N SER A 162 -18.47 -2.06 14.35
CA SER A 162 -19.07 -3.11 15.18
C SER A 162 -18.09 -4.21 15.54
N GLU A 163 -17.08 -4.44 14.72
CA GLU A 163 -16.18 -5.58 14.90
C GLU A 163 -14.76 -5.25 14.43
N ILE A 164 -13.78 -5.76 15.19
CA ILE A 164 -12.39 -5.87 14.76
C ILE A 164 -12.02 -7.35 14.80
N ASN A 165 -11.59 -7.88 13.67
CA ASN A 165 -11.15 -9.25 13.52
C ASN A 165 -9.66 -9.32 13.26
N LEU A 166 -8.95 -10.05 14.11
CA LEU A 166 -7.59 -10.49 13.82
C LEU A 166 -7.64 -11.97 13.46
N MET A 167 -7.15 -12.31 12.28
CA MET A 167 -7.15 -13.66 11.74
C MET A 167 -5.75 -14.06 11.30
N ILE A 168 -5.34 -15.30 11.55
CA ILE A 168 -4.02 -15.83 11.23
C ILE A 168 -4.18 -17.16 10.48
N VAL A 169 -3.55 -17.23 9.31
CA VAL A 169 -3.35 -18.47 8.55
C VAL A 169 -1.92 -18.95 8.78
N GLY A 170 -1.77 -20.20 9.24
CA GLY A 170 -0.50 -20.78 9.69
C GLY A 170 -0.50 -21.09 11.19
N ASP A 171 0.64 -21.56 11.73
CA ASP A 171 0.80 -21.87 13.17
C ASP A 171 1.14 -20.59 13.96
N PRO A 172 0.26 -20.12 14.86
CA PRO A 172 0.48 -18.87 15.60
C PRO A 172 1.25 -19.05 16.91
N LYS A 173 1.65 -20.28 17.30
CA LYS A 173 2.18 -20.57 18.65
C LYS A 173 3.41 -19.75 19.06
N ASN A 174 4.23 -19.32 18.11
CA ASN A 174 5.41 -18.51 18.40
C ASN A 174 5.18 -17.00 18.23
N LEU A 175 4.01 -16.60 17.71
CA LEU A 175 3.68 -15.21 17.52
C LEU A 175 3.28 -14.59 18.87
N ARG A 176 3.70 -13.34 19.08
CA ARG A 176 3.29 -12.51 20.24
C ARG A 176 2.92 -11.14 19.73
N PHE A 177 1.80 -10.59 20.20
CA PHE A 177 1.38 -9.25 19.81
C PHE A 177 1.36 -8.33 21.02
N ARG A 178 1.53 -7.03 20.78
CA ARG A 178 1.07 -6.00 21.72
C ARG A 178 -0.33 -5.56 21.36
N THR A 179 -0.96 -4.77 22.23
CA THR A 179 -2.30 -4.20 22.02
C THR A 179 -2.46 -3.65 20.60
N LEU A 180 -3.49 -4.10 19.89
CA LEU A 180 -3.94 -3.47 18.66
C LEU A 180 -4.62 -2.15 19.02
N LYS A 181 -4.16 -1.05 18.43
CA LYS A 181 -4.71 0.29 18.69
C LYS A 181 -5.20 0.94 17.41
N ALA A 182 -6.30 1.70 17.49
CA ALA A 182 -6.66 2.70 16.49
C ALA A 182 -5.91 4.01 16.77
N LEU A 183 -5.40 4.65 15.71
CA LEU A 183 -4.53 5.81 15.76
C LEU A 183 -5.05 6.88 14.79
N PRO A 184 -4.94 8.18 15.13
CA PRO A 184 -5.19 9.23 14.16
C PRO A 184 -4.20 9.15 12.99
N ILE A 185 -4.63 9.61 11.82
CA ILE A 185 -3.76 9.75 10.65
C ILE A 185 -3.04 11.11 10.66
N ARG A 186 -1.78 11.12 10.25
CA ARG A 186 -0.99 12.31 9.95
C ARG A 186 -0.94 12.53 8.45
N LYS A 187 -1.20 13.78 8.06
CA LYS A 187 -1.02 14.26 6.69
C LYS A 187 0.32 14.96 6.57
N TYR A 188 0.98 14.76 5.44
CA TYR A 188 2.24 15.38 5.10
C TYR A 188 2.42 15.42 3.60
N ASP A 189 3.28 16.32 3.13
CA ASP A 189 3.57 16.46 1.71
C ASP A 189 4.91 15.79 1.40
N LEU A 190 4.96 15.03 0.30
CA LEU A 190 6.21 14.71 -0.36
C LEU A 190 6.63 15.89 -1.20
N ILE A 191 7.85 16.38 -1.00
CA ILE A 191 8.39 17.56 -1.66
C ILE A 191 9.54 17.13 -2.54
N ASP A 192 9.54 17.59 -3.78
CA ASP A 192 10.60 17.37 -4.76
C ASP A 192 11.09 15.90 -4.85
N PRO A 193 10.19 14.91 -5.07
CA PRO A 193 10.58 13.51 -5.21
C PRO A 193 11.63 13.34 -6.31
N SER A 194 12.71 12.65 -5.97
CA SER A 194 13.89 12.51 -6.81
C SER A 194 14.39 11.08 -6.84
N PHE A 195 14.97 10.73 -7.99
CA PHE A 195 15.53 9.42 -8.26
C PHE A 195 16.98 9.54 -8.70
N VAL A 196 17.76 8.51 -8.40
CA VAL A 196 19.09 8.30 -8.97
C VAL A 196 19.11 6.93 -9.65
N LEU A 197 19.42 6.90 -10.95
CA LEU A 197 19.60 5.70 -11.76
C LEU A 197 20.93 5.80 -12.49
N ASP A 198 21.80 4.80 -12.35
CA ASP A 198 23.15 4.78 -12.94
C ASP A 198 23.95 6.07 -12.70
N GLY A 199 23.85 6.62 -11.48
CA GLY A 199 24.51 7.86 -11.07
C GLY A 199 23.88 9.15 -11.63
N ARG A 200 22.83 9.06 -12.45
CA ARG A 200 22.11 10.20 -13.00
C ARG A 200 20.91 10.53 -12.12
N LYS A 201 20.85 11.77 -11.65
CA LYS A 201 19.74 12.29 -10.84
C LYS A 201 18.70 12.98 -11.71
N PHE A 202 17.43 12.71 -11.44
CA PHE A 202 16.30 13.49 -11.93
C PHE A 202 15.28 13.68 -10.80
N LEU A 203 14.48 14.74 -10.85
CA LEU A 203 13.45 15.03 -9.84
C LEU A 203 12.24 15.70 -10.45
N PHE A 204 11.11 15.60 -9.75
CA PHE A 204 9.89 16.33 -10.06
C PHE A 204 9.73 17.45 -9.04
N GLN A 205 9.85 18.70 -9.47
CA GLN A 205 9.77 19.86 -8.59
C GLN A 205 8.31 20.17 -8.26
N GLY A 206 7.97 20.22 -6.98
CA GLY A 206 6.63 20.46 -6.46
C GLY A 206 6.27 19.55 -5.28
N THR A 207 4.96 19.40 -5.03
CA THR A 207 4.45 18.70 -3.84
C THR A 207 3.35 17.70 -4.18
N ILE A 208 3.35 16.57 -3.47
CA ILE A 208 2.28 15.57 -3.49
C ILE A 208 1.73 15.45 -2.06
N ALA A 209 0.48 15.87 -1.83
CA ALA A 209 -0.17 15.77 -0.52
C ALA A 209 -0.57 14.32 -0.18
N SER A 210 -0.75 13.97 1.09
CA SER A 210 -1.20 12.62 1.46
C SER A 210 -2.54 12.27 0.81
N GLY A 211 -2.64 11.06 0.26
CA GLY A 211 -3.78 10.58 -0.52
C GLY A 211 -3.82 11.10 -1.95
N HIS A 212 -2.85 11.91 -2.38
CA HIS A 212 -2.70 12.34 -3.77
C HIS A 212 -1.62 11.50 -4.46
N TYR A 213 -1.62 11.56 -5.79
CA TYR A 213 -0.61 10.89 -6.59
C TYR A 213 -0.11 11.81 -7.71
N MET A 214 1.13 11.60 -8.12
CA MET A 214 1.73 12.19 -9.31
C MET A 214 1.83 11.12 -10.40
N GLU A 215 1.51 11.49 -11.64
CA GLU A 215 1.70 10.69 -12.85
C GLU A 215 2.53 11.44 -13.88
N TRP A 216 3.57 10.77 -14.37
CA TRP A 216 4.42 11.24 -15.44
C TRP A 216 4.46 10.20 -16.56
N GLU A 217 3.96 10.59 -17.73
CA GLU A 217 3.90 9.73 -18.93
C GLU A 217 5.00 10.08 -19.96
N GLY A 218 5.89 11.01 -19.63
CA GLY A 218 6.88 11.58 -20.55
C GLY A 218 6.83 13.11 -20.59
N GLY A 219 7.80 13.72 -21.29
CA GLY A 219 7.89 15.17 -21.44
C GLY A 219 8.38 15.89 -20.18
N GLU A 220 8.12 17.19 -20.09
CA GLU A 220 8.72 18.09 -19.10
C GLU A 220 7.88 18.28 -17.82
N THR A 221 6.64 17.78 -17.80
CA THR A 221 5.71 18.00 -16.68
C THR A 221 4.98 16.72 -16.29
N ALA A 222 4.69 16.57 -15.01
CA ALA A 222 3.87 15.51 -14.44
C ALA A 222 2.57 16.09 -13.86
N SER A 223 1.46 15.38 -14.00
CA SER A 223 0.17 15.76 -13.40
C SER A 223 0.11 15.27 -11.96
N VAL A 224 -0.42 16.10 -11.05
CA VAL A 224 -0.73 15.71 -9.67
C VAL A 224 -2.23 15.68 -9.50
N CYS A 225 -2.75 14.54 -9.07
CA CYS A 225 -4.17 14.30 -8.93
C CYS A 225 -4.53 13.98 -7.49
N ASN A 226 -5.74 14.36 -7.08
CA ASN A 226 -6.30 13.93 -5.79
C ASN A 226 -6.80 12.47 -5.86
N HIS A 227 -7.30 11.95 -4.73
CA HIS A 227 -7.82 10.58 -4.63
C HIS A 227 -9.01 10.27 -5.55
N THR A 228 -9.71 11.28 -6.10
CA THR A 228 -10.80 11.09 -7.07
C THR A 228 -10.32 11.18 -8.52
N GLY A 229 -9.02 11.36 -8.75
CA GLY A 229 -8.43 11.48 -10.08
C GLY A 229 -8.52 12.86 -10.72
N GLN A 230 -8.92 13.89 -9.97
CA GLN A 230 -8.93 15.26 -10.47
C GLN A 230 -7.51 15.84 -10.41
N GLU A 231 -7.01 16.36 -11.53
CA GLU A 231 -5.75 17.12 -11.57
C GLU A 231 -5.88 18.38 -10.71
N VAL A 232 -4.99 18.52 -9.72
CA VAL A 232 -4.96 19.65 -8.78
C VAL A 232 -3.72 20.52 -8.98
N SER A 233 -2.65 20.00 -9.57
CA SER A 233 -1.45 20.76 -9.92
C SER A 233 -0.58 20.01 -10.93
N ARG A 234 0.52 20.63 -11.35
CA ARG A 234 1.56 19.99 -12.17
C ARG A 234 2.93 20.20 -11.54
N MET A 235 3.80 19.22 -11.70
CA MET A 235 5.20 19.26 -11.27
C MET A 235 6.11 19.33 -12.49
N LYS A 236 7.21 20.07 -12.37
CA LYS A 236 8.21 20.19 -13.45
C LYS A 236 9.27 19.11 -13.30
N LEU A 237 9.55 18.36 -14.36
CA LEU A 237 10.71 17.47 -14.41
C LEU A 237 12.00 18.30 -14.53
N VAL A 238 12.98 17.98 -13.68
CA VAL A 238 14.33 18.54 -13.72
C VAL A 238 15.33 17.40 -13.85
N GLY A 239 16.16 17.46 -14.90
CA GLY A 239 17.06 16.39 -15.30
C GLY A 239 16.49 15.54 -16.44
N ASP A 240 17.25 14.53 -16.87
CA ASP A 240 16.83 13.57 -17.89
C ASP A 240 16.49 12.23 -17.23
N VAL A 241 15.30 11.70 -17.51
CA VAL A 241 14.90 10.36 -17.04
C VAL A 241 15.55 9.31 -17.93
N PRO A 242 16.51 8.51 -17.43
CA PRO A 242 17.16 7.50 -18.25
C PRO A 242 16.20 6.38 -18.66
N ALA A 243 16.48 5.74 -19.79
CA ALA A 243 15.78 4.51 -20.15
C ALA A 243 16.12 3.39 -19.16
N LEU A 244 15.15 2.57 -18.81
CA LEU A 244 15.37 1.35 -18.04
C LEU A 244 15.94 0.28 -18.99
N SER A 245 17.16 -0.17 -18.75
CA SER A 245 17.80 -1.25 -19.52
C SER A 245 17.10 -2.58 -19.32
N LYS A 246 17.18 -3.49 -20.30
CA LYS A 246 16.68 -4.87 -20.14
C LYS A 246 17.36 -5.52 -18.92
N GLY A 247 16.59 -6.16 -18.06
CA GLY A 247 17.04 -6.74 -16.80
C GLY A 247 16.69 -5.87 -15.59
N GLU A 248 17.43 -6.06 -14.49
CA GLU A 248 17.26 -5.28 -13.27
C GLU A 248 17.84 -3.87 -13.41
N ASN A 249 17.05 -2.87 -13.04
CA ASN A 249 17.48 -1.49 -12.88
C ASN A 249 17.35 -1.13 -11.41
N ARG A 250 18.39 -0.52 -10.83
CA ARG A 250 18.42 -0.16 -9.42
C ARG A 250 18.34 1.36 -9.29
N LEU A 251 17.33 1.83 -8.58
CA LEU A 251 17.08 3.24 -8.37
C LEU A 251 17.14 3.57 -6.88
N THR A 252 17.76 4.69 -6.52
CA THR A 252 17.58 5.26 -5.19
C THR A 252 16.51 6.33 -5.26
N PHE A 253 15.63 6.39 -4.26
CA PHE A 253 14.58 7.41 -4.16
C PHE A 253 14.81 8.30 -2.94
N SER A 254 14.55 9.59 -3.08
CA SER A 254 14.59 10.54 -1.98
C SER A 254 13.62 11.70 -2.21
N CYS A 255 13.12 12.28 -1.13
CA CYS A 255 12.22 13.44 -1.16
C CYS A 255 12.40 14.30 0.10
N GLY A 256 12.03 15.56 0.00
CA GLY A 256 11.72 16.40 1.16
C GLY A 256 10.35 16.05 1.75
N ARG A 257 10.11 16.50 2.99
CA ARG A 257 8.84 16.31 3.68
C ARG A 257 8.45 17.59 4.42
N SER A 258 7.16 17.92 4.45
CA SER A 258 6.66 19.06 5.22
C SER A 258 6.68 18.83 6.74
N ILE A 259 6.72 17.57 7.19
CA ILE A 259 6.93 17.18 8.59
C ILE A 259 7.95 16.04 8.71
N ASN A 260 8.62 15.92 9.85
CA ASN A 260 9.56 14.82 10.11
C ASN A 260 8.81 13.53 10.48
N THR A 261 8.43 12.76 9.47
CA THR A 261 7.77 11.45 9.60
C THR A 261 8.40 10.45 8.64
N PRO A 262 8.43 9.13 8.91
CA PRO A 262 8.78 8.15 7.90
C PRO A 262 7.98 8.38 6.61
N VAL A 263 8.64 8.23 5.47
CA VAL A 263 7.95 8.30 4.18
C VAL A 263 7.03 7.08 4.07
N ARG A 264 5.86 7.25 3.46
CA ARG A 264 5.01 6.17 2.97
C ARG A 264 4.61 6.54 1.57
N ALA A 265 5.30 5.97 0.59
CA ALA A 265 5.03 6.21 -0.81
C ALA A 265 4.95 4.88 -1.55
N ARG A 266 4.00 4.78 -2.48
CA ARG A 266 3.91 3.70 -3.45
C ARG A 266 4.41 4.21 -4.78
N ILE A 267 5.45 3.58 -5.31
CA ILE A 267 6.06 3.97 -6.57
C ILE A 267 5.79 2.86 -7.59
N ALA A 268 5.25 3.24 -8.73
CA ALA A 268 5.05 2.35 -9.86
C ALA A 268 5.81 2.90 -11.06
N PHE A 269 6.54 2.01 -11.73
CA PHE A 269 7.13 2.26 -13.03
C PHE A 269 6.30 1.51 -14.05
N GLY A 270 5.86 2.19 -15.10
CA GLY A 270 5.30 1.57 -16.28
C GLY A 270 6.32 1.60 -17.41
N LEU A 271 6.23 0.65 -18.34
CA LEU A 271 6.97 0.70 -19.59
C LEU A 271 5.96 0.83 -20.72
N ILE A 272 6.12 1.85 -21.54
CA ILE A 272 5.37 1.99 -22.77
C ILE A 272 6.28 1.49 -23.89
N GLY A 273 5.97 0.31 -24.39
CA GLY A 273 6.63 -0.27 -25.56
C GLY A 273 5.95 0.11 -26.87
N ASP A 274 6.60 -0.23 -27.98
CA ASP A 274 6.01 -0.12 -29.31
C ASP A 274 4.77 -1.02 -29.45
N ARG A 275 3.90 -0.66 -30.40
CA ARG A 275 2.71 -1.42 -30.74
C ARG A 275 3.08 -2.87 -31.04
N LEU A 276 2.42 -3.82 -30.39
CA LEU A 276 2.55 -5.23 -30.76
C LEU A 276 2.08 -5.41 -32.20
N GLU A 277 2.95 -5.86 -33.09
CA GLU A 277 2.56 -6.32 -34.42
C GLU A 277 1.67 -7.55 -34.26
N SER A 278 0.39 -7.42 -34.59
CA SER A 278 -0.48 -8.58 -34.72
C SER A 278 0.02 -9.41 -35.89
N VAL A 279 0.69 -10.54 -35.63
CA VAL A 279 0.99 -11.51 -36.68
C VAL A 279 -0.35 -12.12 -37.12
N PRO A 280 -0.82 -11.91 -38.37
CA PRO A 280 -2.00 -12.59 -38.84
C PRO A 280 -1.67 -14.08 -38.89
N ARG A 281 -2.28 -14.88 -38.02
CA ARG A 281 -2.30 -16.33 -38.24
C ARG A 281 -3.20 -16.57 -39.45
N TYR A 282 -2.60 -16.73 -40.63
CA TYR A 282 -3.27 -17.40 -41.72
C TYR A 282 -3.55 -18.84 -41.27
N LEU A 283 -4.83 -19.12 -40.98
CA LEU A 283 -5.35 -20.47 -40.90
C LEU A 283 -5.22 -21.08 -42.30
N PHE A 284 -4.15 -21.84 -42.54
CA PHE A 284 -4.14 -22.81 -43.62
C PHE A 284 -5.07 -23.94 -43.21
N PHE A 285 -6.27 -23.97 -43.80
CA PHE A 285 -7.02 -25.21 -43.96
C PHE A 285 -6.47 -25.91 -45.20
N GLN A 286 -5.83 -27.07 -45.00
CA GLN A 286 -5.76 -28.13 -46.01
C GLN A 286 -6.81 -29.18 -45.64
#